data_AF-A0A382XVW2-F1
#
_entry.id   AF-A0A382XVW2-F1
#
_cell.length_a   1.000
_cell.length_b   1.000
_cell.length_c   1.000
_cell.angle_alpha   90.00
_cell.angle_beta   90.00
_cell.angle_gamma   90.00
#
_symmetry.space_group_name_H-M   'P 1'
#
loop_
_entity.id
_entity.type
_entity.pdbx_description
1 polymer ?
#
loop_
_entity_poly.entity_id
_entity_poly.type
_entity_poly.pdbx_seq_one_letter_code
_entity_poly.pdbx_strand_id
1 'polypeptide(L)' 'MNKKSISSIINWMSGDIAIDLGTANTLIWLKGKGIVINEPSIVARTIHDDNIVAVGNEAKAMLGRT' A
#
# COMPACT_ATOMS: atom_id res chain seq x y z
N MET A 1 -2.59 -15.38 12.93
CA MET A 1 -3.18 -14.02 13.01
C MET A 1 -4.36 -14.01 13.97
N ASN A 2 -4.43 -13.03 14.87
CA ASN A 2 -5.46 -12.97 15.92
C ASN A 2 -6.78 -12.39 15.34
N LYS A 3 -7.93 -12.98 15.66
CA LYS A 3 -9.26 -12.57 15.12
C LYS A 3 -9.57 -11.08 15.37
N LYS A 4 -9.06 -10.51 16.47
CA LYS A 4 -9.16 -9.07 16.77
C LYS A 4 -8.48 -8.17 15.74
N SER A 5 -7.31 -8.57 15.22
CA SER A 5 -6.54 -7.80 14.24
C SER A 5 -7.25 -7.76 12.87
N ILE A 6 -7.90 -8.86 12.50
CA ILE A 6 -8.68 -8.96 11.26
C ILE A 6 -9.96 -8.15 11.39
N SER A 7 -10.62 -8.21 12.55
CA SER A 7 -11.81 -7.40 12.87
C SER A 7 -11.53 -5.89 12.77
N SER A 8 -10.41 -5.39 13.31
CA SER A 8 -10.06 -3.96 13.16
C SER A 8 -9.79 -3.55 11.71
N ILE A 9 -9.19 -4.46 10.92
CA ILE A 9 -8.96 -4.32 9.47
C ILE A 9 -10.24 -4.54 8.65
N ILE A 10 -11.37 -4.95 9.23
CA ILE A 10 -12.65 -4.96 8.51
C ILE A 10 -13.47 -3.74 8.93
N ASN A 11 -13.41 -3.35 10.20
CA ASN A 11 -14.12 -2.19 10.72
C ASN A 11 -13.56 -0.84 10.23
N TRP A 12 -12.30 -0.75 9.80
CA TRP A 12 -11.80 0.42 9.06
C TRP A 12 -12.25 0.45 7.59
N MET A 13 -12.65 -0.69 7.01
CA MET A 13 -13.16 -0.78 5.63
C MET A 13 -14.67 -0.53 5.55
N SER A 14 -15.38 -0.54 6.69
CA SER A 14 -16.81 -0.22 6.74
C SER A 14 -17.11 1.29 6.67
N GLY A 15 -16.13 2.11 6.27
CA GLY A 15 -16.29 3.55 6.02
C GLY A 15 -16.05 3.90 4.55
N ASP A 16 -16.50 5.08 4.11
CA ASP A 16 -16.28 5.54 2.74
C ASP A 16 -14.77 5.67 2.47
N ILE A 17 -14.28 4.94 1.46
CA ILE A 17 -12.87 4.92 1.02
C ILE A 17 -12.75 5.61 -0.34
N ALA A 18 -11.73 6.44 -0.52
CA ALA A 18 -11.28 6.89 -1.83
C ALA A 18 -9.84 6.40 -2.06
N ILE A 19 -9.58 5.86 -3.25
CA ILE A 19 -8.27 5.35 -3.66
C ILE A 19 -7.84 6.13 -4.91
N ASP A 20 -6.67 6.75 -4.84
CA ASP A 20 -5.99 7.38 -5.97
C ASP A 20 -4.79 6.52 -6.37
N LEU A 21 -4.79 6.02 -7.61
CA LEU A 21 -3.76 5.15 -8.16
C LEU A 21 -2.95 5.89 -9.22
N GLY A 22 -2.36 7.03 -8.83
CA GLY A 22 -1.51 7.82 -9.69
C GLY A 22 -0.21 7.10 -10.06
N THR A 23 0.40 7.44 -11.20
CA THR A 23 1.66 6.83 -11.66
C THR A 23 2.83 7.04 -10.69
N ALA A 24 2.84 8.15 -9.95
CA ALA A 24 3.92 8.46 -9.00
C ALA A 24 3.61 8.00 -7.57
N ASN A 25 2.36 8.12 -7.14
CA ASN A 25 1.94 7.88 -5.76
C ASN A 25 0.56 7.23 -5.70
N THR A 26 0.40 6.31 -4.75
CA THR A 26 -0.86 5.68 -4.38
C THR A 26 -1.30 6.27 -3.06
N LEU A 27 -2.52 6.83 -3.04
CA LEU A 27 -3.11 7.41 -1.85
C LEU A 27 -4.39 6.67 -1.49
N ILE A 28 -4.60 6.47 -0.19
CA ILE A 28 -5.87 5.99 0.36
C ILE A 28 -6.37 7.03 1.34
N TRP A 29 -7.60 7.48 1.14
CA TRP A 29 -8.32 8.36 2.06
C TRP A 29 -9.49 7.60 2.70
N LEU A 30 -9.71 7.85 3.99
CA LEU A 30 -10.85 7.32 4.74
C LEU A 30 -11.66 8.46 5.34
N LYS A 31 -12.99 8.37 5.22
CA LYS A 31 -13.90 9.34 5.83
C LYS A 31 -13.70 9.45 7.33
N GLY A 32 -13.54 10.69 7.79
CA GLY A 32 -13.27 11.01 9.19
C GLY A 32 -11.82 10.76 9.64
N LYS A 33 -10.94 10.23 8.79
CA LYS A 33 -9.51 10.03 9.10
C LYS A 33 -8.56 10.80 8.18
N GLY A 34 -9.00 11.19 7.00
CA GLY A 34 -8.12 11.83 6.02
C GLY A 34 -7.32 10.80 5.21
N ILE A 35 -6.17 11.22 4.68
CA ILE A 35 -5.24 10.35 3.96
C ILE A 35 -4.57 9.42 4.97
N VAL A 36 -4.75 8.11 4.79
CA VAL A 36 -4.21 7.06 5.67
C VAL A 36 -3.06 6.30 5.03
N ILE A 37 -2.94 6.32 3.70
CA ILE A 37 -1.78 5.81 2.95
C ILE A 37 -1.35 6.88 1.95
N ASN A 38 -0.04 7.11 1.83
CA ASN A 38 0.59 7.89 0.78
C ASN A 38 1.96 7.27 0.49
N GLU A 39 2.00 6.34 -0.46
CA GLU A 39 3.20 5.59 -0.83
C GLU A 39 3.55 5.85 -2.30
N PRO A 40 4.83 5.78 -2.70
CA PRO A 40 5.19 5.73 -4.11
C PRO A 40 4.49 4.58 -4.85
N SER A 41 4.00 4.82 -6.06
CA SER A 41 3.34 3.81 -6.91
C SER A 41 4.36 2.89 -7.59
N ILE A 42 5.10 2.16 -6.77
CA ILE A 42 6.18 1.28 -7.21
C ILE A 42 6.20 -0.01 -6.39
N VAL A 43 6.52 -1.10 -7.08
CA VAL A 43 6.76 -2.41 -6.49
C VAL A 43 8.10 -2.92 -6.99
N ALA A 44 8.85 -3.60 -6.12
CA ALA A 44 10.03 -4.34 -6.49
C ALA A 44 9.66 -5.81 -6.57
N ARG A 45 10.07 -6.48 -7.65
CA ARG A 45 9.83 -7.91 -7.88
C ARG A 45 11.11 -8.61 -8.29
N THR A 46 11.24 -9.89 -7.97
CA THR A 46 12.27 -10.75 -8.53
C THR A 46 12.02 -10.96 -10.03
N ILE A 47 13.09 -11.12 -10.82
CA ILE A 47 12.99 -11.34 -12.27
C ILE A 47 12.70 -12.81 -12.60
N HIS A 48 13.13 -13.73 -11.74
CA HIS A 48 13.07 -15.17 -12.03
C HIS A 48 11.69 -15.78 -11.83
N ASP A 49 11.01 -15.41 -10.76
CA ASP A 49 9.72 -15.97 -10.35
C ASP A 49 8.69 -14.91 -10.00
N ASP A 50 8.99 -13.65 -10.31
CA ASP A 50 8.01 -12.59 -10.33
C ASP A 50 7.41 -12.24 -8.95
N ASN A 51 8.05 -12.72 -7.88
CA ASN A 51 7.67 -12.50 -6.49
C ASN A 51 7.90 -11.05 -6.06
N ILE A 52 6.91 -10.46 -5.39
CA ILE A 52 7.02 -9.13 -4.80
C ILE A 52 7.95 -9.18 -3.60
N VAL A 53 9.01 -8.36 -3.61
CA VAL A 53 10.00 -8.26 -2.54
C VAL A 53 9.82 -7.02 -1.68
N ALA A 54 9.29 -5.94 -2.25
CA ALA A 54 9.00 -4.69 -1.55
C ALA A 54 7.94 -3.86 -2.28
N VAL A 55 7.32 -2.92 -1.58
CA VAL A 55 6.35 -1.96 -2.12
C VAL A 55 6.60 -0.55 -1.57
N GLY A 56 6.12 0.48 -2.26
CA GLY A 56 6.16 1.85 -1.75
C GLY A 56 7.59 2.37 -1.55
N ASN A 57 7.84 2.99 -0.40
CA ASN A 57 9.14 3.57 -0.08
C ASN A 57 10.29 2.55 -0.06
N GLU A 58 10.03 1.32 0.37
CA GLU A 58 11.05 0.27 0.39
C GLU A 58 11.44 -0.14 -1.04
N ALA A 59 10.46 -0.32 -1.93
CA ALA A 59 10.72 -0.56 -3.34
C ALA A 59 11.42 0.64 -4.02
N LYS A 60 11.02 1.87 -3.67
CA LYS A 60 11.67 3.08 -4.17
C LYS A 60 13.14 3.17 -3.75
N ALA A 61 13.51 2.72 -2.56
CA ALA A 61 14.90 2.69 -2.09
C ALA A 61 15.79 1.71 -2.88
N MET A 62 15.19 0.73 -3.58
CA MET A 62 15.88 -0.21 -4.46
C MET A 62 16.07 0.34 -5.88
N LEU A 63 15.39 1.44 -6.24
CA LEU A 63 15.45 2.02 -7.59
C LEU A 63 16.88 2.45 -7.93
N GLY A 64 17.39 1.98 -9.06
CA GLY A 64 18.75 2.29 -9.53
C GLY A 64 19.88 1.53 -8.81
N ARG A 65 19.55 0.52 -7.98
CA ARG A 65 20.51 -0.38 -7.33
C ARG A 65 20.55 -1.78 -7.96
N THR A 66 20.11 -1.86 -9.22
CA THR A 66 19.97 -3.07 -10.04
C THR A 66 21.19 -3.31 -10.91
#